data_AF-A0AAD1FZX3-F1
#
_entry.id   AF-A0AAD1FZX3-F1
#
_cell.length_a   1.000
_cell.length_b   1.000
_cell.length_c   1.000
_cell.angle_alpha   90.00
_cell.angle_beta   90.00
_cell.angle_gamma   90.00
#
_symmetry.space_group_name_H-M   'P 1'
#
loop_
_entity.id
_entity.type
_entity.pdbx_description
1 polymer ?
#
loop_
_entity_poly.entity_id
_entity_poly.type
_entity_poly.pdbx_seq_one_letter_code
_entity_poly.pdbx_strand_id
1 'polypeptide(L)'
;MIRAAAFAVAMLFSSTALADQTVVYKGQDGKNLTLEIADSGIVHITGPVPGQTGLVQDGELFLIDTAQEKPRVTRLTDVAAVFGEVIGPMFGALFDAAAKADPKPAQPLVIEAAGTTTVAGFTGDAYRIKGIDKMNPETAIEWVATRDPALAPAGKAMLQFMEATMVMAAPMIGEVAASMIGDMRQAFTLGTPLKAGTRFELASVKDGAIDPARFQLPAAPMSRADLLKEVKAGAPAK
;
A
#
# COMPACT_ATOMS: atom_id res chain seq x y z
N MET A 1 49.38 33.75 28.95
CA MET A 1 49.25 32.30 28.76
C MET A 1 47.78 31.93 28.84
N ILE A 2 47.36 31.11 27.89
CA ILE A 2 45.99 30.82 27.45
C ILE A 2 45.21 30.05 28.51
N ARG A 3 43.99 30.49 28.86
CA ARG A 3 42.98 29.64 29.51
C ARG A 3 41.79 29.52 28.57
N ALA A 4 41.82 28.44 27.80
CA ALA A 4 40.68 27.94 27.06
C ALA A 4 39.62 27.41 28.04
N ALA A 5 38.38 27.86 27.92
CA ALA A 5 37.22 27.21 28.50
C ALA A 5 36.33 26.78 27.32
N ALA A 6 36.49 25.51 26.96
CA ALA A 6 35.78 24.89 25.85
C ALA A 6 34.33 24.56 26.23
N PHE A 7 33.47 24.85 25.27
CA PHE A 7 32.09 24.40 25.06
C PHE A 7 31.76 23.00 25.61
N ALA A 8 30.62 22.90 26.29
CA ALA A 8 29.85 21.67 26.39
C ALA A 8 28.37 21.97 26.07
N VAL A 9 28.08 22.14 24.78
CA VAL A 9 26.70 22.05 24.26
C VAL A 9 26.43 20.57 24.07
N ALA A 10 25.87 19.93 25.10
CA ALA A 10 25.29 18.60 24.97
C ALA A 10 24.07 18.72 24.06
N MET A 11 24.25 18.43 22.77
CA MET A 11 23.15 18.33 21.82
C MET A 11 22.25 17.17 22.27
N LEU A 12 21.11 17.54 22.84
CA LEU A 12 19.93 16.69 22.97
C LEU A 12 19.43 16.35 21.57
N PHE A 13 20.11 15.43 20.90
CA PHE A 13 19.48 14.64 19.85
C PHE A 13 18.58 13.65 20.56
N SER A 14 17.39 14.11 20.95
CA SER A 14 16.24 13.23 21.12
C SER A 14 15.98 12.63 19.75
N SER A 15 16.71 11.57 19.41
CA SER A 15 16.27 10.65 18.38
C SER A 15 14.90 10.18 18.84
N THR A 16 13.85 10.74 18.26
CA THR A 16 12.54 10.09 18.24
C THR A 16 12.82 8.69 17.73
N ALA A 17 12.93 7.74 18.66
CA ALA A 17 12.90 6.34 18.29
C ALA A 17 11.55 6.20 17.58
N LEU A 18 11.59 6.07 16.25
CA LEU A 18 10.40 5.85 15.46
C LEU A 18 9.83 4.53 15.99
N ALA A 19 8.79 4.63 16.80
CA ALA A 19 8.11 3.47 17.29
C ALA A 19 7.37 2.82 16.13
N ASP A 20 7.19 1.50 16.19
CA ASP A 20 6.27 0.84 15.28
C ASP A 20 4.90 1.52 15.34
N GLN A 21 4.19 1.48 14.22
CA GLN A 21 2.93 2.18 14.05
C GLN A 21 1.86 1.21 13.58
N THR A 22 0.72 1.18 14.28
CA THR A 22 -0.48 0.49 13.83
C THR A 22 -1.48 1.51 13.30
N VAL A 23 -1.87 1.37 12.05
CA VAL A 23 -2.83 2.25 11.37
C VAL A 23 -4.03 1.42 10.91
N VAL A 24 -5.23 1.88 11.25
CA VAL A 24 -6.46 1.21 10.86
C VAL A 24 -7.28 2.12 9.96
N TYR A 25 -7.61 1.63 8.78
CA TYR A 25 -8.56 2.23 7.85
C TYR A 25 -9.84 1.40 7.84
N LYS A 26 -10.98 2.06 7.95
CA LYS A 26 -12.29 1.44 7.79
C LYS A 26 -12.69 1.50 6.32
N GLY A 27 -12.93 0.34 5.71
CA GLY A 27 -13.43 0.23 4.34
C GLY A 27 -14.94 0.47 4.21
N GLN A 28 -15.40 0.67 2.99
CA GLN A 28 -16.83 0.84 2.66
C GLN A 28 -17.70 -0.33 3.11
N ASP A 29 -17.15 -1.54 3.07
CA ASP A 29 -17.81 -2.79 3.47
C ASP A 29 -17.89 -2.96 5.00
N GLY A 30 -17.40 -1.95 5.75
CA GLY A 30 -17.34 -1.95 7.20
C GLY A 30 -16.19 -2.78 7.77
N LYS A 31 -15.36 -3.41 6.92
CA LYS A 31 -14.19 -4.18 7.34
C LYS A 31 -12.96 -3.28 7.38
N ASN A 32 -12.00 -3.67 8.21
CA ASN A 32 -10.80 -2.87 8.42
C ASN A 32 -9.66 -3.36 7.53
N LEU A 33 -8.89 -2.40 7.01
CA LEU A 33 -7.53 -2.59 6.56
C LEU A 33 -6.61 -2.12 7.68
N THR A 34 -5.75 -3.00 8.17
CA THR A 34 -4.78 -2.68 9.22
C THR A 34 -3.37 -2.74 8.64
N LEU A 35 -2.60 -1.68 8.86
CA LEU A 35 -1.19 -1.57 8.51
C LEU A 35 -0.40 -1.56 9.81
N GLU A 36 0.39 -2.59 10.06
CA GLU A 36 1.39 -2.65 11.11
C GLU A 36 2.73 -2.30 10.45
N ILE A 37 3.37 -1.21 10.87
CA ILE A 37 4.56 -0.63 10.23
C ILE A 37 5.68 -0.67 11.25
N ALA A 38 6.69 -1.49 11.00
CA ALA A 38 7.89 -1.54 11.82
C ALA A 38 8.76 -0.28 11.62
N ASP A 39 9.57 0.06 12.62
CA ASP A 39 10.60 1.09 12.52
C ASP A 39 11.59 0.87 11.35
N SER A 40 11.85 -0.39 11.03
CA SER A 40 12.67 -0.86 9.90
C SER A 40 12.04 -0.60 8.53
N GLY A 41 10.75 -0.23 8.49
CA GLY A 41 9.99 -0.01 7.26
C GLY A 41 9.33 -1.28 6.70
N ILE A 42 9.42 -2.41 7.40
CA ILE A 42 8.62 -3.60 7.09
C ILE A 42 7.15 -3.30 7.41
N VAL A 43 6.24 -3.69 6.52
CA VAL A 43 4.80 -3.47 6.71
C VAL A 43 4.08 -4.80 6.68
N HIS A 44 3.40 -5.15 7.77
CA HIS A 44 2.43 -6.23 7.78
C HIS A 44 1.02 -5.67 7.53
N ILE A 45 0.30 -6.26 6.59
CA ILE A 45 -0.95 -5.76 6.05
C ILE A 45 -2.03 -6.81 6.32
N THR A 46 -3.02 -6.46 7.13
CA THR A 46 -4.18 -7.31 7.37
C THR A 46 -5.40 -6.70 6.68
N GLY A 47 -5.90 -7.40 5.68
CA GLY A 47 -7.08 -6.99 4.91
C GLY A 47 -8.40 -7.56 5.47
N PRO A 48 -9.50 -7.37 4.72
CA PRO A 48 -10.84 -7.81 5.11
C PRO A 48 -11.10 -9.33 5.00
N VAL A 49 -10.16 -10.09 4.41
CA VAL A 49 -10.30 -11.53 4.18
C VAL A 49 -9.55 -12.28 5.28
N PRO A 50 -10.25 -13.02 6.17
CA PRO A 50 -9.60 -13.76 7.24
C PRO A 50 -8.59 -14.77 6.69
N GLY A 51 -7.42 -14.82 7.32
CA GLY A 51 -6.33 -15.72 6.93
C GLY A 51 -5.55 -15.29 5.68
N GLN A 52 -5.87 -14.15 5.07
CA GLN A 52 -5.07 -13.57 3.99
C GLN A 52 -4.44 -12.25 4.43
N THR A 53 -3.11 -12.22 4.48
CA THR A 53 -2.34 -11.03 4.84
C THR A 53 -1.25 -10.76 3.81
N GLY A 54 -0.68 -9.56 3.88
CA GLY A 54 0.48 -9.16 3.10
C GLY A 54 1.65 -8.82 4.01
N LEU A 55 2.86 -9.04 3.54
CA LEU A 55 4.07 -8.50 4.16
C LEU A 55 4.88 -7.77 3.08
N VAL A 56 5.11 -6.48 3.27
CA VAL A 56 6.05 -5.70 2.45
C VAL A 56 7.37 -5.67 3.19
N GLN A 57 8.38 -6.31 2.62
CA GLN A 57 9.73 -6.36 3.16
C GLN A 57 10.71 -6.24 1.99
N ASP A 58 11.75 -5.42 2.15
CA ASP A 58 12.79 -5.21 1.14
C ASP A 58 12.25 -4.78 -0.25
N GLY A 59 11.10 -4.11 -0.26
CA GLY A 59 10.42 -3.66 -1.50
C GLY A 59 9.63 -4.75 -2.21
N GLU A 60 9.63 -5.99 -1.71
CA GLU A 60 8.82 -7.09 -2.22
C GLU A 60 7.51 -7.20 -1.42
N LEU A 61 6.40 -7.46 -2.11
CA LEU A 61 5.15 -7.88 -1.46
C LEU A 61 5.08 -9.41 -1.45
N PHE A 62 4.98 -9.96 -0.25
CA PHE A 62 4.65 -11.36 0.01
C PHE A 62 3.16 -11.46 0.34
N LEU A 63 2.47 -12.36 -0.35
CA LEU A 63 1.10 -12.75 -0.06
C LEU A 63 1.14 -13.97 0.87
N ILE A 64 0.43 -13.89 1.99
CA ILE A 64 0.42 -14.91 3.03
C ILE A 64 -1.01 -15.44 3.14
N ASP A 65 -1.19 -16.74 2.95
CA ASP A 65 -2.45 -17.44 3.17
C ASP A 65 -2.26 -18.47 4.30
N THR A 66 -2.92 -18.20 5.43
CA THR A 66 -2.96 -19.08 6.62
C THR A 66 -4.32 -19.75 6.79
N ALA A 67 -5.23 -19.66 5.81
CA ALA A 67 -6.52 -20.34 5.87
C ALA A 67 -6.39 -21.86 5.61
N GLN A 68 -5.27 -22.27 5.00
CA GLN A 68 -4.91 -23.67 4.74
C GLN A 68 -4.22 -24.31 5.96
N GLU A 69 -4.19 -25.65 6.02
CA GLU A 69 -3.50 -26.40 7.10
C GLU A 69 -2.01 -26.01 7.25
N LYS A 70 -1.38 -25.61 6.15
CA LYS A 70 0.00 -25.11 6.13
C LYS A 70 0.00 -23.69 5.57
N PRO A 71 0.64 -22.72 6.24
CA PRO A 71 0.80 -21.38 5.71
C PRO A 71 1.46 -21.41 4.33
N ARG A 72 0.89 -20.66 3.40
CA ARG A 72 1.43 -20.45 2.06
C ARG A 72 1.97 -19.03 1.98
N VAL A 73 3.15 -18.90 1.40
CA VAL A 73 3.80 -17.60 1.18
C VAL A 73 4.19 -17.52 -0.28
N THR A 74 3.74 -16.49 -0.98
CA THR A 74 4.03 -16.30 -2.40
C THR A 74 4.53 -14.88 -2.65
N ARG A 75 5.61 -14.74 -3.42
CA ARG A 75 6.06 -13.42 -3.89
C ARG A 75 5.15 -12.93 -4.99
N LEU A 76 4.73 -11.68 -4.94
CA LEU A 76 3.89 -11.10 -5.99
C LEU A 76 4.57 -11.17 -7.37
N THR A 77 5.90 -11.00 -7.42
CA THR A 77 6.69 -11.10 -8.65
C THR A 77 6.66 -12.51 -9.27
N ASP A 78 6.67 -13.55 -8.45
CA ASP A 78 6.53 -14.94 -8.92
C ASP A 78 5.12 -15.21 -9.44
N VAL A 79 4.08 -14.67 -8.79
CA VAL A 79 2.69 -14.73 -9.29
C VAL A 79 2.61 -14.12 -10.68
N ALA A 80 3.09 -12.89 -10.86
CA ALA A 80 3.08 -12.21 -12.15
C ALA A 80 3.79 -13.04 -13.24
N ALA A 81 4.96 -13.59 -12.92
CA ALA A 81 5.75 -14.39 -13.86
C ALA A 81 5.07 -15.71 -14.24
N VAL A 82 4.43 -16.40 -13.27
CA VAL A 82 3.68 -17.64 -13.51
C VAL A 82 2.45 -17.38 -14.37
N PHE A 83 1.67 -16.33 -14.06
CA PHE A 83 0.48 -15.99 -14.85
C PHE A 83 0.84 -15.61 -16.29
N GLY A 84 1.96 -14.89 -16.50
CA GLY A 84 2.50 -14.61 -17.83
C GLY A 84 2.89 -15.87 -18.61
N GLU A 85 3.32 -16.93 -17.92
CA GLU A 85 3.64 -18.21 -18.56
C GLU A 85 2.40 -19.05 -18.89
N VAL A 86 1.41 -19.09 -17.99
CA VAL A 86 0.23 -19.96 -18.14
C VAL A 86 -0.78 -19.38 -19.12
N ILE A 87 -1.09 -18.09 -19.01
CA ILE A 87 -2.15 -17.45 -19.79
C ILE A 87 -1.59 -16.84 -21.09
N GLY A 88 -0.34 -16.40 -21.06
CA GLY A 88 0.41 -15.94 -22.24
C GLY A 88 1.16 -14.63 -21.99
N PRO A 89 2.13 -14.30 -22.87
CA PRO A 89 3.05 -13.17 -22.66
C PRO A 89 2.36 -11.81 -22.57
N MET A 90 1.16 -11.67 -23.17
CA MET A 90 0.33 -10.47 -23.06
C MET A 90 -0.05 -10.17 -21.59
N PHE A 91 -0.28 -11.20 -20.76
CA PHE A 91 -0.58 -11.02 -19.33
C PHE A 91 0.64 -10.57 -18.54
N GLY A 92 1.81 -11.15 -18.83
CA GLY A 92 3.08 -10.68 -18.24
C GLY A 92 3.38 -9.22 -18.60
N ALA A 93 3.10 -8.81 -19.84
CA ALA A 93 3.25 -7.43 -20.28
C ALA A 93 2.35 -6.45 -19.50
N LEU A 94 1.14 -6.86 -19.10
CA LEU A 94 0.24 -6.03 -18.29
C LEU A 94 0.78 -5.82 -16.87
N PHE A 95 1.33 -6.86 -16.24
CA PHE A 95 2.01 -6.73 -14.95
C PHE A 95 3.18 -5.75 -15.03
N ASP A 96 4.02 -5.90 -16.05
CA ASP A 96 5.16 -5.05 -16.32
C ASP A 96 4.76 -3.59 -16.58
N ALA A 97 3.72 -3.37 -17.37
CA ALA A 97 3.20 -2.05 -17.67
C ALA A 97 2.61 -1.36 -16.42
N ALA A 98 1.91 -2.10 -15.57
CA ALA A 98 1.39 -1.59 -14.30
C ALA A 98 2.51 -1.26 -13.31
N ALA A 99 3.52 -2.14 -13.18
CA ALA A 99 4.67 -1.90 -12.31
C ALA A 99 5.52 -0.70 -12.78
N LYS A 100 5.64 -0.51 -14.09
CA LYS A 100 6.39 0.58 -14.74
C LYS A 100 5.51 1.80 -15.08
N ALA A 101 4.27 1.84 -14.60
CA ALA A 101 3.34 2.90 -14.93
C ALA A 101 3.96 4.27 -14.62
N ASP A 102 3.83 5.22 -15.54
CA ASP A 102 4.28 6.59 -15.34
C ASP A 102 3.52 7.17 -14.13
N PRO A 103 4.20 7.83 -13.16
CA PRO A 103 3.51 8.55 -12.10
C PRO A 103 2.57 9.65 -12.61
N LYS A 104 2.71 10.10 -13.86
CA LYS A 104 1.78 11.04 -14.49
C LYS A 104 0.62 10.27 -15.15
N PRO A 105 -0.63 10.53 -14.73
CA PRO A 105 -1.77 9.92 -15.38
C PRO A 105 -1.92 10.41 -16.82
N ALA A 106 -2.54 9.58 -17.65
CA ALA A 106 -2.79 9.89 -19.06
C ALA A 106 -3.60 11.20 -19.25
N GLN A 107 -4.42 11.56 -18.25
CA GLN A 107 -5.04 12.87 -18.11
C GLN A 107 -4.91 13.33 -16.67
N PRO A 108 -4.54 14.61 -16.40
CA PRO A 108 -4.43 15.10 -15.04
C PRO A 108 -5.79 15.10 -14.34
N LEU A 109 -5.81 14.66 -13.10
CA LEU A 109 -6.97 14.79 -12.23
C LEU A 109 -7.33 16.28 -12.03
N VAL A 110 -8.63 16.59 -12.04
CA VAL A 110 -9.11 17.92 -11.65
C VAL A 110 -9.28 17.93 -10.13
N ILE A 111 -8.47 18.75 -9.45
CA ILE A 111 -8.39 18.82 -7.99
C ILE A 111 -8.85 20.19 -7.55
N GLU A 112 -9.97 20.25 -6.84
CA GLU A 112 -10.53 21.48 -6.29
C GLU A 112 -10.39 21.46 -4.76
N ALA A 113 -9.79 22.51 -4.19
CA ALA A 113 -9.72 22.65 -2.74
C ALA A 113 -11.13 22.81 -2.13
N ALA A 114 -11.37 22.12 -1.03
CA ALA A 114 -12.66 22.07 -0.34
C ALA A 114 -12.57 22.42 1.16
N GLY A 115 -11.46 23.04 1.58
CA GLY A 115 -11.21 23.47 2.95
C GLY A 115 -10.38 22.46 3.74
N THR A 116 -10.57 22.42 5.06
CA THR A 116 -9.87 21.51 5.97
C THR A 116 -10.86 20.74 6.81
N THR A 117 -10.53 19.50 7.18
CA THR A 117 -11.33 18.70 8.10
C THR A 117 -10.43 17.86 9.01
N THR A 118 -10.99 17.33 10.10
CA THR A 118 -10.27 16.46 11.03
C THR A 118 -10.83 15.05 10.97
N VAL A 119 -9.95 14.06 10.82
CA VAL A 119 -10.29 12.63 10.77
C VAL A 119 -9.36 11.89 11.73
N ALA A 120 -9.93 11.11 12.64
CA ALA A 120 -9.19 10.37 13.68
C ALA A 120 -8.13 11.22 14.45
N GLY A 121 -8.43 12.51 14.68
CA GLY A 121 -7.54 13.43 15.39
C GLY A 121 -6.49 14.14 14.53
N PHE A 122 -6.37 13.81 13.23
CA PHE A 122 -5.47 14.47 12.30
C PHE A 122 -6.22 15.48 11.45
N THR A 123 -5.71 16.71 11.40
CA THR A 123 -6.21 17.73 10.45
C THR A 123 -5.64 17.45 9.07
N GLY A 124 -6.50 17.46 8.06
CA GLY A 124 -6.14 17.32 6.65
C GLY A 124 -6.83 18.36 5.78
N ASP A 125 -6.23 18.62 4.62
CA ASP A 125 -6.81 19.38 3.55
C ASP A 125 -7.84 18.50 2.82
N ALA A 126 -9.04 19.04 2.63
CA ALA A 126 -10.12 18.40 1.89
C ALA A 126 -10.10 18.87 0.43
N TYR A 127 -10.35 17.94 -0.47
CA TYR A 127 -10.36 18.16 -1.91
C TYR A 127 -11.58 17.47 -2.54
N ARG A 128 -12.06 18.02 -3.65
CA ARG A 128 -12.92 17.33 -4.60
C ARG A 128 -12.07 16.94 -5.80
N ILE A 129 -11.97 15.63 -6.05
CA ILE A 129 -11.15 15.10 -7.15
C ILE A 129 -12.04 14.45 -8.20
N LYS A 130 -11.95 14.91 -9.45
CA LYS A 130 -12.62 14.34 -10.62
C LYS A 130 -11.63 13.61 -11.53
N GLY A 131 -12.14 12.71 -12.37
CA GLY A 131 -11.33 11.93 -13.31
C GLY A 131 -10.72 10.63 -12.75
N ILE A 132 -10.93 10.32 -11.46
CA ILE A 132 -10.54 9.02 -10.86
C ILE A 132 -11.46 7.91 -11.37
N ASP A 133 -12.78 8.14 -11.39
CA ASP A 133 -13.72 7.21 -12.01
C ASP A 133 -13.74 7.44 -13.52
N LYS A 134 -13.09 6.57 -14.28
CA LYS A 134 -13.03 6.68 -15.75
C LYS A 134 -14.39 6.43 -16.42
N MET A 135 -15.32 5.76 -15.75
CA MET A 135 -16.67 5.56 -16.26
C MET A 135 -17.54 6.81 -16.05
N ASN A 136 -17.29 7.55 -14.97
CA ASN A 136 -18.02 8.77 -14.64
C ASN A 136 -17.05 9.91 -14.28
N PRO A 137 -16.28 10.45 -15.25
CA PRO A 137 -15.16 11.36 -14.98
C PRO A 137 -15.58 12.66 -14.29
N GLU A 138 -16.81 13.12 -14.48
CA GLU A 138 -17.35 14.32 -13.83
C GLU A 138 -17.75 14.12 -12.36
N THR A 139 -17.84 12.87 -11.90
CA THR A 139 -18.19 12.57 -10.52
C THR A 139 -16.99 12.86 -9.63
N ALA A 140 -17.13 13.88 -8.78
CA ALA A 140 -16.11 14.22 -7.80
C ALA A 140 -16.13 13.25 -6.62
N ILE A 141 -14.94 12.84 -6.18
CA ILE A 141 -14.73 12.08 -4.95
C ILE A 141 -14.15 13.03 -3.91
N GLU A 142 -14.69 12.99 -2.69
CA GLU A 142 -14.09 13.68 -1.55
C GLU A 142 -12.75 13.00 -1.19
N TRP A 143 -11.68 13.76 -1.12
CA TRP A 143 -10.37 13.29 -0.69
C TRP A 143 -9.88 14.16 0.44
N VAL A 144 -9.56 13.55 1.57
CA VAL A 144 -8.95 14.26 2.70
C VAL A 144 -7.55 13.71 2.86
N ALA A 145 -6.54 14.58 2.81
CA ALA A 145 -5.15 14.19 2.99
C ALA A 145 -4.44 15.10 3.98
N THR A 146 -3.46 14.56 4.69
CA THR A 146 -2.60 15.32 5.59
C THR A 146 -1.14 15.21 5.20
N ARG A 147 -0.39 16.26 5.50
CA ARG A 147 1.07 16.30 5.36
C ARG A 147 1.77 16.17 6.72
N ASP A 148 1.03 15.77 7.76
CA ASP A 148 1.60 15.47 9.06
C ASP A 148 2.71 14.40 8.92
N PRO A 149 3.96 14.69 9.32
CA PRO A 149 5.07 13.75 9.17
C PRO A 149 4.85 12.45 9.96
N ALA A 150 4.03 12.46 11.02
CA ALA A 150 3.71 11.25 11.79
C ALA A 150 2.97 10.19 10.95
N LEU A 151 2.29 10.59 9.87
CA LEU A 151 1.56 9.69 8.97
C LEU A 151 2.26 9.46 7.63
N ALA A 152 3.46 10.00 7.42
CA ALA A 152 4.20 9.73 6.19
C ALA A 152 4.51 8.23 5.98
N PRO A 153 4.90 7.44 7.01
CA PRO A 153 5.08 5.99 6.85
C PRO A 153 3.79 5.28 6.43
N ALA A 154 2.67 5.64 7.04
CA ALA A 154 1.35 5.11 6.72
C ALA A 154 0.93 5.39 5.27
N GLY A 155 1.13 6.62 4.79
CA GLY A 155 0.82 6.99 3.41
C GLY A 155 1.65 6.21 2.40
N LYS A 156 2.94 6.01 2.66
CA LYS A 156 3.81 5.16 1.83
C LYS A 156 3.34 3.71 1.81
N ALA A 157 3.06 3.13 2.98
CA ALA A 157 2.59 1.76 3.12
C ALA A 157 1.25 1.52 2.39
N MET A 158 0.29 2.44 2.56
CA MET A 158 -1.00 2.38 1.86
C MET A 158 -0.81 2.47 0.35
N LEU A 159 0.00 3.40 -0.16
CA LEU A 159 0.25 3.53 -1.59
C LEU A 159 0.86 2.24 -2.17
N GLN A 160 1.88 1.70 -1.51
CA GLN A 160 2.52 0.44 -1.93
C GLN A 160 1.53 -0.72 -1.98
N PHE A 161 0.67 -0.85 -0.97
CA PHE A 161 -0.37 -1.88 -0.95
C PHE A 161 -1.38 -1.71 -2.09
N MET A 162 -1.89 -0.49 -2.29
CA MET A 162 -2.86 -0.22 -3.35
C MET A 162 -2.25 -0.42 -4.75
N GLU A 163 -0.97 -0.08 -4.96
CA GLU A 163 -0.28 -0.33 -6.22
C GLU A 163 -0.14 -1.83 -6.48
N ALA A 164 0.31 -2.59 -5.48
CA ALA A 164 0.50 -4.02 -5.60
C ALA A 164 -0.82 -4.76 -5.88
N THR A 165 -1.92 -4.37 -5.22
CA THR A 165 -3.25 -4.92 -5.51
C THR A 165 -3.74 -4.56 -6.91
N MET A 166 -3.45 -3.35 -7.39
CA MET A 166 -3.80 -2.95 -8.76
C MET A 166 -2.99 -3.73 -9.81
N VAL A 167 -1.72 -3.99 -9.54
CA VAL A 167 -0.85 -4.84 -10.36
C VAL A 167 -1.42 -6.26 -10.44
N MET A 168 -1.90 -6.83 -9.33
CA MET A 168 -2.60 -8.13 -9.33
C MET A 168 -3.90 -8.13 -10.14
N ALA A 169 -4.62 -7.01 -10.16
CA ALA A 169 -5.87 -6.86 -10.90
C ALA A 169 -5.66 -6.58 -12.39
N ALA A 170 -4.47 -6.14 -12.81
CA ALA A 170 -4.16 -5.76 -14.20
C ALA A 170 -4.55 -6.81 -15.26
N PRO A 171 -4.33 -8.13 -15.06
CA PRO A 171 -4.89 -9.19 -15.90
C PRO A 171 -6.39 -9.10 -16.23
N MET A 172 -7.19 -8.58 -15.30
CA MET A 172 -8.65 -8.51 -15.43
C MET A 172 -9.13 -7.19 -16.04
N ILE A 173 -8.39 -6.10 -15.80
CA ILE A 173 -8.80 -4.73 -16.19
C ILE A 173 -7.94 -4.14 -17.33
N GLY A 174 -6.92 -4.87 -17.79
CA GLY A 174 -6.06 -4.48 -18.91
C GLY A 174 -5.24 -3.22 -18.64
N GLU A 175 -4.99 -2.45 -19.71
CA GLU A 175 -4.15 -1.23 -19.70
C GLU A 175 -4.69 -0.14 -18.76
N VAL A 176 -5.97 -0.21 -18.36
CA VAL A 176 -6.58 0.71 -17.40
C VAL A 176 -5.87 0.67 -16.04
N ALA A 177 -5.27 -0.48 -15.67
CA ALA A 177 -4.52 -0.62 -14.41
C ALA A 177 -3.39 0.40 -14.27
N ALA A 178 -2.59 0.59 -15.32
CA ALA A 178 -1.48 1.55 -15.31
C ALA A 178 -1.98 2.99 -15.16
N SER A 179 -3.08 3.35 -15.83
CA SER A 179 -3.72 4.66 -15.68
C SER A 179 -4.22 4.89 -14.26
N MET A 180 -4.86 3.88 -13.65
CA MET A 180 -5.34 3.96 -12.26
C MET A 180 -4.20 4.09 -11.24
N ILE A 181 -3.06 3.43 -11.47
CA ILE A 181 -1.85 3.59 -10.66
C ILE A 181 -1.35 5.05 -10.75
N GLY A 182 -1.28 5.61 -11.96
CA GLY A 182 -0.90 7.01 -12.18
C GLY A 182 -1.85 8.00 -11.47
N ASP A 183 -3.17 7.81 -11.60
CA ASP A 183 -4.17 8.63 -10.92
C ASP A 183 -3.99 8.57 -9.40
N MET A 184 -3.79 7.38 -8.86
CA MET A 184 -3.58 7.18 -7.43
C MET A 184 -2.29 7.86 -6.95
N ARG A 185 -1.17 7.69 -7.65
CA ARG A 185 0.07 8.40 -7.34
C ARG A 185 -0.14 9.91 -7.34
N GLN A 186 -0.85 10.44 -8.34
CA GLN A 186 -1.20 11.87 -8.37
C GLN A 186 -2.02 12.28 -7.13
N ALA A 187 -3.05 11.53 -6.75
CA ALA A 187 -3.85 11.84 -5.56
C ALA A 187 -3.01 11.81 -4.26
N PHE A 188 -2.08 10.85 -4.14
CA PHE A 188 -1.17 10.74 -2.99
C PHE A 188 -0.13 11.88 -2.94
N THR A 189 0.11 12.64 -4.01
CA THR A 189 0.92 13.88 -3.93
C THR A 189 0.29 14.96 -3.04
N LEU A 190 -1.00 14.86 -2.74
CA LEU A 190 -1.68 15.77 -1.82
C LEU A 190 -1.28 15.52 -0.35
N GLY A 191 -0.88 14.30 -0.02
CA GLY A 191 -0.47 13.86 1.32
C GLY A 191 -0.92 12.44 1.63
N THR A 192 -0.72 12.00 2.87
CA THR A 192 -1.26 10.73 3.36
C THR A 192 -2.78 10.81 3.42
N PRO A 193 -3.51 9.90 2.77
CA PRO A 193 -4.96 9.95 2.79
C PRO A 193 -5.51 9.62 4.17
N LEU A 194 -6.39 10.48 4.64
CA LEU A 194 -7.24 10.29 5.80
C LEU A 194 -8.62 9.75 5.39
N LYS A 195 -9.13 10.13 4.21
CA LYS A 195 -10.43 9.69 3.70
C LYS A 195 -10.47 9.75 2.17
N ALA A 196 -11.13 8.79 1.54
CA ALA A 196 -11.37 8.77 0.10
C ALA A 196 -12.82 8.39 -0.21
N GLY A 197 -13.70 9.39 -0.26
CA GLY A 197 -15.13 9.24 -0.50
C GLY A 197 -15.75 8.24 0.46
N THR A 198 -16.40 7.22 -0.08
CA THR A 198 -16.93 6.09 0.69
C THR A 198 -15.96 4.91 0.80
N ARG A 199 -14.82 4.95 0.12
CA ARG A 199 -13.94 3.78 -0.05
C ARG A 199 -13.24 3.42 1.24
N PHE A 200 -12.63 4.41 1.89
CA PHE A 200 -12.01 4.24 3.19
C PHE A 200 -11.94 5.54 3.98
N GLU A 201 -11.83 5.40 5.30
CA GLU A 201 -11.57 6.48 6.25
C GLU A 201 -10.60 5.98 7.33
N LEU A 202 -9.65 6.82 7.72
CA LEU A 202 -8.73 6.55 8.83
C LEU A 202 -9.55 6.45 10.11
N ALA A 203 -9.46 5.30 10.77
CA ALA A 203 -10.15 5.04 12.02
C ALA A 203 -9.25 5.30 13.23
N SER A 204 -8.00 4.87 13.19
CA SER A 204 -7.06 5.07 14.29
C SER A 204 -5.60 4.96 13.85
N VAL A 205 -4.74 5.58 14.65
CA VAL A 205 -3.28 5.50 14.58
C VAL A 205 -2.78 5.26 16.00
N LYS A 206 -1.91 4.28 16.19
CA LYS A 206 -1.31 3.97 17.48
C LYS A 206 0.17 3.69 17.29
N ASP A 207 1.00 4.47 17.96
CA ASP A 207 2.43 4.20 18.05
C ASP A 207 2.71 3.27 19.24
N GLY A 208 3.72 2.42 19.10
CA GLY A 208 4.19 1.53 20.15
C GLY A 208 4.71 0.22 19.60
N ALA A 209 5.53 -0.47 20.40
CA ALA A 209 6.15 -1.72 20.00
C ALA A 209 5.11 -2.76 19.53
N ILE A 210 5.39 -3.34 18.37
CA ILE A 210 4.65 -4.47 17.80
C ILE A 210 5.52 -5.72 17.98
N ASP A 211 4.88 -6.87 18.21
CA ASP A 211 5.62 -8.14 18.33
C ASP A 211 6.42 -8.40 17.05
N PRO A 212 7.76 -8.52 17.11
CA PRO A 212 8.59 -8.76 15.93
C PRO A 212 8.18 -10.01 15.12
N ALA A 213 7.51 -10.98 15.73
CA ALA A 213 6.98 -12.14 15.02
C ALA A 213 5.92 -11.77 13.97
N ARG A 214 5.25 -10.62 14.10
CA ARG A 214 4.29 -10.07 13.12
C ARG A 214 4.93 -9.75 11.77
N PHE A 215 6.24 -9.45 11.78
CA PHE A 215 7.00 -9.05 10.61
C PHE A 215 7.79 -10.21 10.00
N GLN A 216 7.56 -11.44 10.44
CA GLN A 216 8.22 -12.63 9.93
C GLN A 216 7.31 -13.41 8.99
N LEU A 217 7.89 -13.97 7.94
CA LEU A 217 7.17 -14.91 7.09
C LEU A 217 6.89 -16.22 7.86
N PRO A 218 5.65 -16.72 7.89
CA PRO A 218 5.31 -17.93 8.63
C PRO A 218 5.80 -19.22 7.96
N ALA A 219 6.25 -19.13 6.71
CA ALA A 219 6.86 -20.21 5.95
C ALA A 219 7.83 -19.61 4.91
N ALA A 220 8.70 -20.46 4.35
CA ALA A 220 9.52 -20.05 3.21
C ALA A 220 8.62 -19.72 2.01
N PRO A 221 8.94 -18.68 1.21
CA PRO A 221 8.23 -18.42 -0.04
C PRO A 221 8.28 -19.64 -0.96
N MET A 222 7.15 -19.96 -1.58
CA MET A 222 7.06 -21.00 -2.59
C MET A 222 8.03 -20.73 -3.74
N SER A 223 8.59 -21.78 -4.31
CA SER A 223 9.37 -21.63 -5.54
C SER A 223 8.44 -21.30 -6.71
N ARG A 224 8.95 -20.53 -7.69
CA ARG A 224 8.20 -20.24 -8.93
C ARG A 224 7.76 -21.53 -9.64
N ALA A 225 8.59 -22.58 -9.63
CA ALA A 225 8.28 -23.86 -10.26
C ALA A 225 7.10 -24.57 -9.58
N ASP A 226 7.05 -24.54 -8.25
CA ASP A 226 5.94 -25.11 -7.48
C ASP A 226 4.65 -24.30 -7.70
N LEU A 227 4.75 -22.97 -7.67
CA LEU A 227 3.62 -22.09 -7.96
C LEU A 227 3.06 -22.34 -9.36
N LEU A 228 3.92 -22.46 -10.36
CA LEU A 228 3.54 -22.80 -11.74
C LEU A 228 2.80 -24.13 -11.83
N LYS A 229 3.30 -25.16 -11.13
CA LYS A 229 2.68 -26.48 -11.09
C LYS A 229 1.27 -26.40 -10.50
N GLU A 230 1.09 -25.66 -9.41
CA GLU A 230 -0.21 -25.48 -8.79
C GLU A 230 -1.20 -24.72 -9.67
N VAL A 231 -0.77 -23.61 -10.27
CA VAL A 231 -1.62 -22.82 -11.18
C VAL A 231 -2.05 -23.67 -12.38
N LYS A 232 -1.14 -24.47 -12.96
CA LYS A 232 -1.48 -25.41 -14.05
C LYS A 232 -2.43 -26.52 -13.61
N ALA A 233 -2.36 -26.98 -12.35
CA ALA A 233 -3.24 -28.01 -11.82
C ALA A 233 -4.66 -27.49 -11.50
N GLY A 234 -4.80 -26.20 -11.17
CA GLY A 234 -6.09 -25.56 -10.91
C GLY A 234 -6.77 -24.94 -12.13
N ALA A 235 -6.05 -24.76 -13.26
CA ALA A 235 -6.62 -24.26 -14.50
C ALA A 235 -7.51 -25.32 -15.18
N PRO A 236 -8.68 -24.95 -15.76
CA PRO A 236 -9.47 -25.90 -16.55
C PRO A 236 -8.63 -26.46 -17.70
N ALA A 237 -8.75 -27.77 -17.94
CA ALA A 237 -8.06 -28.44 -19.04
C ALA A 237 -8.44 -27.75 -20.36
N LYS A 238 -7.42 -27.43 -21.19
CA LYS A 238 -7.60 -26.87 -22.53
C LYS A 238 -8.36 -27.83 -23.44
#